data_AF-A0A0E9QGZ0-F1
#
_entry.id   AF-A0A0E9QGZ0-F1
#
_cell.length_a   1.000
_cell.length_b   1.000
_cell.length_c   1.000
_cell.angle_alpha   90.00
_cell.angle_beta   90.00
_cell.angle_gamma   90.00
#
_symmetry.space_group_name_H-M   'P 1'
#
loop_
_entity.id
_entity.type
_entity.pdbx_description
1 polymer ?
#
loop_
_entity_poly.entity_id
_entity_poly.type
_entity_poly.pdbx_seq_one_letter_code
_entity_poly.pdbx_strand_id
1 'polypeptide(L)' 'MPNGPTTMRKPAPKDKAVTEKDIMDTLPDIDTTLEAMNVLHFLSQGPNDFVRLWTVP' A
#
# COMPACT_ATOMS: atom_id res chain seq x y z
N MET A 1 -2.50 -1.97 -4.48
CA MET A 1 -1.88 -0.70 -4.90
C MET A 1 -2.92 0.39 -5.23
N PRO A 2 -3.85 0.30 -6.20
CA PRO A 2 -4.78 1.42 -6.46
C PRO A 2 -5.69 1.80 -5.28
N ASN A 3 -6.08 0.83 -4.46
CA ASN A 3 -6.94 1.03 -3.27
C ASN A 3 -6.20 1.63 -2.05
N GLY A 4 -4.87 1.65 -2.07
CA GLY A 4 -4.06 2.07 -0.94
C GLY A 4 -2.62 2.31 -1.37
N PRO A 5 -2.37 3.35 -2.20
CA PRO A 5 -1.02 3.70 -2.60
C PRO A 5 -0.24 4.24 -1.39
N THR A 6 1.01 3.80 -1.22
CA THR A 6 1.87 4.24 -0.13
C THR A 6 2.50 5.62 -0.38
N THR A 7 2.49 6.09 -1.62
CA THR A 7 2.97 7.42 -2.02
C THR A 7 2.28 7.89 -3.30
N MET A 8 2.47 9.16 -3.64
CA MET A 8 2.02 9.76 -4.91
C MET A 8 3.19 10.55 -5.50
N ARG A 9 3.53 10.29 -6.77
CA ARG A 9 4.71 10.89 -7.45
C ARG A 9 4.46 12.28 -8.01
N LYS A 10 3.19 12.72 -8.10
CA LYS A 10 2.77 14.05 -8.55
C LYS A 10 1.87 14.70 -7.50
N PRO A 11 1.83 16.04 -7.41
CA PRO A 11 0.91 16.75 -6.53
C PRO A 11 -0.55 16.52 -6.94
N ALA A 12 -1.47 16.88 -6.05
CA ALA A 12 -2.90 16.84 -6.35
C ALA A 12 -3.22 17.70 -7.60
N PRO A 13 -4.11 17.24 -8.50
CA PRO A 13 -4.47 17.98 -9.70
C PRO A 13 -5.19 19.28 -9.33
N LYS A 14 -4.93 20.35 -10.10
CA LYS A 14 -5.57 21.67 -9.92
C LYS A 14 -6.83 21.84 -10.77
N ASP A 15 -6.95 21.03 -11.83
CA ASP A 15 -8.02 21.09 -12.81
C ASP A 15 -8.75 19.75 -12.90
N LYS A 16 -9.98 19.76 -13.42
CA LYS A 16 -10.83 18.56 -13.54
C LYS A 16 -10.43 17.63 -14.69
N ALA A 17 -9.65 18.13 -15.64
CA ALA A 17 -9.21 17.35 -16.80
C ALA A 17 -8.02 16.48 -16.41
N VAL A 18 -8.29 15.25 -15.97
CA VAL A 18 -7.28 14.24 -15.62
C VAL A 18 -7.50 13.01 -16.52
N THR A 19 -6.42 12.46 -17.05
CA THR A 19 -6.45 11.25 -17.89
C THR A 19 -6.01 10.02 -17.11
N GLU A 20 -6.29 8.82 -17.65
CA GLU A 20 -5.75 7.57 -17.10
C GLU A 20 -4.22 7.57 -17.07
N LYS A 21 -3.58 8.15 -18.10
CA LYS A 21 -2.13 8.30 -18.12
C LYS A 21 -1.62 9.14 -16.94
N ASP A 22 -2.31 10.23 -16.61
CA ASP A 22 -1.94 11.06 -15.46
C ASP A 22 -2.03 10.28 -14.15
N ILE A 23 -3.05 9.43 -14.01
CA ILE A 23 -3.22 8.54 -12.85
C ILE A 23 -2.05 7.54 -12.77
N MET A 24 -1.75 6.84 -13.86
CA MET A 24 -0.66 5.85 -13.90
C MET A 24 0.72 6.47 -13.65
N ASP A 25 0.94 7.68 -14.15
CA ASP A 25 2.17 8.42 -13.88
C ASP A 25 2.23 8.91 -12.40
N THR A 26 1.08 9.13 -11.75
CA THR A 26 1.02 9.62 -10.35
C THR A 26 1.13 8.51 -9.31
N LEU A 27 0.58 7.32 -9.59
CA LEU A 27 0.68 6.15 -8.71
C LEU A 27 2.14 5.75 -8.47
N PRO A 28 2.45 4.97 -7.41
CA PRO A 28 3.81 4.46 -7.16
C PRO A 28 4.37 3.66 -8.34
N ASP A 29 5.71 3.62 -8.48
CA ASP A 29 6.37 2.67 -9.38
C ASP A 29 6.26 1.24 -8.86
N ILE A 30 6.73 0.32 -9.69
CA ILE A 30 6.78 -1.11 -9.41
C ILE A 30 7.60 -1.39 -8.15
N ASP A 31 8.77 -0.76 -7.99
CA ASP A 31 9.68 -1.02 -6.86
C ASP A 31 9.04 -0.59 -5.54
N THR A 32 8.51 0.63 -5.47
CA THR A 32 7.80 1.14 -4.29
C THR A 32 6.57 0.31 -3.97
N THR A 33 5.85 -0.15 -5.01
CA THR A 33 4.69 -1.03 -4.84
C THR A 33 5.09 -2.38 -4.26
N LEU A 34 6.16 -2.98 -4.77
CA LEU A 34 6.67 -4.27 -4.32
C LEU A 34 7.14 -4.20 -2.86
N GLU A 35 7.91 -3.18 -2.51
CA GLU A 35 8.38 -2.95 -1.15
C GLU A 35 7.20 -2.80 -0.18
N ALA A 36 6.23 -1.94 -0.51
CA ALA A 36 5.03 -1.75 0.30
C ALA A 36 4.25 -3.05 0.51
N MET A 37 4.08 -3.85 -0.55
CA MET A 37 3.37 -5.13 -0.48
C MET A 37 4.13 -6.14 0.39
N ASN A 38 5.46 -6.20 0.29
CA ASN A 38 6.28 -7.08 1.12
C ASN A 38 6.19 -6.71 2.60
N VAL A 39 6.29 -5.42 2.92
CA VAL A 39 6.16 -4.93 4.30
C VAL A 39 4.78 -5.24 4.87
N LEU A 40 3.72 -4.93 4.13
CA LEU A 40 2.35 -5.24 4.54
C LEU A 40 2.13 -6.74 4.73
N HIS A 41 2.63 -7.57 3.80
CA HIS A 41 2.50 -9.01 3.89
C HIS A 41 3.19 -9.56 5.15
N PHE A 42 4.42 -9.13 5.41
CA PHE A 42 5.22 -9.56 6.55
C PHE A 42 4.57 -9.16 7.89
N LEU A 43 4.14 -7.91 8.02
CA LEU A 43 3.53 -7.41 9.27
C LEU A 43 2.12 -7.95 9.53
N SER A 44 1.45 -8.47 8.50
CA SER A 44 0.10 -9.04 8.63
C SER A 44 0.10 -10.52 9.01
N GLN A 45 1.25 -11.19 9.01
CA GLN A 45 1.34 -12.57 9.48
C GLN A 45 1.36 -12.61 11.01
N GLY A 46 0.56 -13.51 11.60
CA GLY A 46 0.69 -13.84 13.02
C GLY A 46 1.93 -14.72 13.26
N PRO A 47 2.64 -14.57 14.39
CA PRO A 47 3.72 -15.47 14.74
C PRO A 47 3.18 -16.88 15.05
N ASN A 48 4.01 -17.91 14.89
CA ASN A 48 3.58 -19.31 15.08
C ASN A 48 3.16 -19.62 16.53
N ASP A 49 3.70 -18.89 17.49
CA ASP A 49 3.41 -18.95 18.92
C ASP A 49 2.42 -17.86 19.37
N PHE A 50 1.62 -17.33 18.44
CA PHE A 50 0.63 -16.30 18.75
C PHE A 50 -0.38 -16.77 19.82
N VAL A 51 -0.38 -16.08 20.95
CA VAL A 51 -1.34 -16.27 22.04
C VAL A 51 -2.45 -15.24 21.90
N ARG A 52 -3.70 -15.71 21.73
CA ARG A 52 -4.86 -14.82 21.62
C ARG A 52 -5.18 -14.20 22.98
N LEU A 53 -5.80 -13.03 22.96
CA LEU A 53 -6.37 -12.45 24.16
C LEU A 53 -7.35 -13.46 24.81
N TRP A 54 -7.24 -13.64 26.13
CA TRP A 54 -7.98 -14.63 26.93
C TRP A 54 -7.59 -16.10 26.75
N THR A 55 -6.48 -16.40 26.07
CA THR A 55 -5.89 -17.75 26.14
C THR A 55 -5.24 -17.94 27.51
N VAL A 56 -5.74 -18.90 28.28
CA VAL A 56 -5.18 -19.35 29.56
C VAL A 56 -4.46 -20.68 29.30
N PRO A 57 -3.23 -20.92 29.82
CA PRO A 57 -2.48 -22.14 29.59
C PRO A 57 -3.21 -23.42 30.04
#